data_AF-A0A259G5B4-F1
#
_entry.id   AF-A0A259G5B4-F1
#
_cell.length_a   1.000
_cell.length_b   1.000
_cell.length_c   1.000
_cell.angle_alpha   90.00
_cell.angle_beta   90.00
_cell.angle_gamma   90.00
#
_symmetry.space_group_name_H-M   'P 1'
#
loop_
_entity.id
_entity.type
_entity.pdbx_description
1 polymer ?
#
loop_
_entity_poly.entity_id
_entity_poly.type
_entity_poly.pdbx_seq_one_letter_code
_entity_poly.pdbx_strand_id
1 'polypeptide(L)'
;MVRKLAYSVSEREHWISAAGGLIGILAVLWVSHALLGDHVGALTVASMGASAVLLFAAPHGALSQPWPVVGGHLISAVVGVTCAQWISEPMLAASVAVAASIGLMYWLRCLHPPGGATALFAVMGGAPILSLGYGYLFVPVLLNVVVLLIVAVLFNYPFAWRRYPQAWWRETVEAKAQLEALASGETERMIPHSDLVYALSQLDTFIDVSEDDLQRIYALALGHAHAPASGALDAESLQVQPGRA
;
A
#
# COMPACT_ATOMS: atom_id res chain seq x y z
N MET A 1 -31.34 -0.46 -5.33
CA MET A 1 -30.53 0.72 -5.71
C MET A 1 -29.19 0.55 -5.02
N VAL A 2 -28.20 -0.02 -5.72
CA VAL A 2 -26.89 -0.37 -5.15
C VAL A 2 -26.15 0.93 -4.84
N ARG A 3 -26.04 1.27 -3.55
CA ARG A 3 -25.31 2.45 -3.10
C ARG A 3 -23.83 2.13 -3.29
N LYS A 4 -23.17 2.84 -4.20
CA LYS A 4 -21.71 2.75 -4.39
C LYS A 4 -21.02 3.10 -3.06
N LEU A 5 -20.66 2.08 -2.27
CA LEU A 5 -19.88 2.24 -1.04
C LEU A 5 -18.42 2.65 -1.33
N ALA A 6 -17.99 2.58 -2.59
CA ALA A 6 -16.61 2.82 -3.01
C ALA A 6 -16.09 4.27 -2.86
N TYR A 7 -16.95 5.24 -2.50
CA TYR A 7 -16.54 6.65 -2.36
C TYR A 7 -17.38 7.38 -1.30
N SER A 8 -17.40 6.87 -0.07
CA SER A 8 -18.10 7.49 1.07
C SER A 8 -17.17 8.35 1.93
N VAL A 9 -16.25 9.07 1.28
CA VAL A 9 -15.33 9.98 1.97
C VAL A 9 -16.03 11.31 2.25
N SER A 10 -15.90 11.85 3.45
CA SER A 10 -16.50 13.11 3.83
C SER A 10 -15.85 14.29 3.10
N GLU A 11 -16.62 15.36 2.85
CA GLU A 11 -16.08 16.59 2.25
C GLU A 11 -14.92 17.16 3.07
N ARG A 12 -14.95 16.99 4.39
CA ARG A 12 -13.86 17.39 5.28
C ARG A 12 -12.59 16.61 4.96
N GLU A 13 -12.69 15.30 4.79
CA GLU A 13 -11.56 14.43 4.48
C GLU A 13 -11.01 14.71 3.07
N HIS A 14 -11.84 15.09 2.10
CA HIS A 14 -11.39 15.59 0.78
C HIS A 14 -10.44 16.78 0.93
N TRP A 15 -10.84 17.82 1.67
CA TRP A 15 -10.04 19.03 1.85
C TRP A 15 -8.77 18.79 2.67
N ILE A 16 -8.82 17.96 3.72
CA ILE A 16 -7.63 17.60 4.50
C ILE A 16 -6.63 16.85 3.62
N SER A 17 -7.11 15.91 2.81
CA SER A 17 -6.26 15.14 1.89
C SER A 17 -5.63 16.03 0.81
N ALA A 18 -6.40 16.95 0.24
CA ALA A 18 -5.91 17.92 -0.74
C ALA A 18 -4.85 18.86 -0.13
N ALA A 19 -5.08 19.36 1.08
CA ALA A 19 -4.12 20.19 1.80
C ALA A 19 -2.82 19.44 2.13
N GLY A 20 -2.93 18.18 2.55
CA GLY A 20 -1.77 17.31 2.79
C GLY A 20 -0.95 17.10 1.51
N GLY A 21 -1.62 16.79 0.39
CA GLY A 21 -0.98 16.66 -0.91
C GLY A 21 -0.27 17.94 -1.36
N LEU A 22 -0.91 19.10 -1.20
CA LEU A 22 -0.32 20.40 -1.50
C LEU A 22 0.95 20.64 -0.68
N ILE A 23 0.88 20.46 0.64
CA ILE A 23 2.01 20.68 1.55
C ILE A 23 3.14 19.70 1.26
N GLY A 24 2.83 18.42 1.03
CA GLY A 24 3.79 17.39 0.68
C GLY A 24 4.55 17.69 -0.61
N ILE A 25 3.84 17.99 -1.69
CA ILE A 25 4.47 18.31 -2.98
C ILE A 25 5.22 19.63 -2.94
N LEU A 26 4.69 20.65 -2.27
CA LEU A 26 5.40 21.92 -2.10
C LEU A 26 6.71 21.72 -1.34
N ALA A 27 6.72 20.91 -0.28
CA ALA A 27 7.94 20.60 0.47
C ALA A 27 8.98 19.86 -0.40
N VAL A 28 8.55 18.85 -1.16
CA VAL A 28 9.42 18.13 -2.11
C VAL A 28 10.01 19.07 -3.16
N LEU A 29 9.18 19.93 -3.75
CA LEU A 29 9.61 20.91 -4.74
C LEU A 29 10.60 21.91 -4.16
N TRP A 30 10.32 22.44 -2.96
CA TRP A 30 11.16 23.43 -2.31
C TRP A 30 12.53 22.86 -1.94
N VAL A 31 12.57 21.66 -1.33
CA VAL A 31 13.82 20.98 -0.98
C VAL A 31 14.61 20.58 -2.23
N SER A 32 13.92 20.03 -3.25
CA SER A 32 14.56 19.69 -4.52
C SER A 32 15.19 20.91 -5.17
N HIS A 33 14.45 22.02 -5.26
CA HIS A 33 14.96 23.26 -5.85
C HIS A 33 16.16 23.81 -5.07
N ALA A 34 16.10 23.80 -3.74
CA ALA A 34 17.18 24.29 -2.88
C ALA A 34 18.48 23.48 -2.99
N LEU A 35 18.39 22.17 -3.22
CA LEU A 35 19.55 21.26 -3.25
C LEU A 35 20.05 20.93 -4.66
N LEU A 36 19.19 20.97 -5.68
CA LEU A 36 19.50 20.55 -7.05
C LEU A 36 19.41 21.66 -8.11
N GLY A 37 18.88 22.84 -7.76
CA GLY A 37 18.65 23.93 -8.70
C GLY A 37 17.50 23.68 -9.69
N ASP A 38 17.35 24.59 -10.66
CA ASP A 38 16.18 24.67 -11.55
C ASP A 38 16.02 23.50 -12.53
N HIS A 39 17.08 22.72 -12.78
CA HIS A 39 17.15 21.83 -13.95
C HIS A 39 16.93 20.34 -13.68
N VAL A 40 16.86 19.89 -12.42
CA VAL A 40 16.75 18.45 -12.08
C VAL A 40 15.37 18.07 -11.48
N GLY A 41 14.48 19.04 -11.27
CA GLY A 41 13.31 18.87 -10.39
C GLY A 41 12.01 18.38 -11.03
N ALA A 42 11.64 18.81 -12.23
CA ALA A 42 10.23 18.75 -12.66
C ALA A 42 9.68 17.32 -12.93
N LEU A 43 10.49 16.42 -13.49
CA LEU A 43 10.01 15.10 -13.92
C LEU A 43 9.98 14.07 -12.78
N THR A 44 10.96 14.05 -11.87
CA THR A 44 10.93 13.15 -10.71
C THR A 44 9.77 13.48 -9.77
N VAL A 45 9.38 14.76 -9.69
CA VAL A 45 8.23 15.22 -8.90
C VAL A 45 6.92 14.58 -9.39
N ALA A 46 6.80 14.19 -10.66
CA ALA A 46 5.58 13.56 -11.16
C ALA A 46 5.28 12.22 -10.46
N SER A 47 6.31 11.40 -10.22
CA SER A 47 6.18 10.17 -9.43
C SER A 47 5.80 10.47 -7.97
N MET A 48 6.40 11.52 -7.38
CA MET A 48 6.06 11.97 -6.02
C MET A 48 4.62 12.49 -5.91
N GLY A 49 4.07 13.08 -6.98
CA GLY A 49 2.67 13.47 -7.09
C GLY A 49 1.72 12.30 -6.79
N ALA A 50 1.95 11.17 -7.44
CA ALA A 50 1.16 9.96 -7.22
C ALA A 50 1.38 9.37 -5.81
N SER A 51 2.60 9.42 -5.28
CA SER A 51 2.89 9.00 -3.90
C SER A 51 2.18 9.89 -2.88
N ALA A 52 2.09 11.20 -3.12
CA ALA A 52 1.35 12.13 -2.28
C ALA A 52 -0.15 11.83 -2.30
N VAL A 53 -0.73 11.51 -3.45
CA VAL A 53 -2.13 11.05 -3.52
C VAL A 53 -2.35 9.86 -2.59
N LEU A 54 -1.48 8.84 -2.64
CA LEU A 54 -1.61 7.67 -1.76
C LEU A 54 -1.41 8.02 -0.28
N LEU A 55 -0.36 8.76 0.05
CA LEU A 55 0.00 9.11 1.44
C LEU A 55 -1.00 10.05 2.12
N PHE A 56 -1.71 10.88 1.36
CA PHE A 56 -2.64 11.85 1.92
C PHE A 56 -4.11 11.56 1.65
N ALA A 57 -4.48 10.83 0.59
CA ALA A 57 -5.87 10.41 0.39
C ALA A 57 -6.17 9.03 1.00
N ALA A 58 -5.15 8.17 1.14
CA ALA A 58 -5.29 6.83 1.72
C ALA A 58 -4.10 6.46 2.63
N PRO A 59 -3.85 7.20 3.73
CA PRO A 59 -2.68 6.97 4.60
C PRO A 59 -2.63 5.56 5.22
N HIS A 60 -3.77 4.90 5.40
CA HIS A 60 -3.88 3.52 5.92
C HIS A 60 -3.69 2.46 4.85
N GLY A 61 -3.71 2.84 3.57
CA GLY A 61 -3.60 1.93 2.46
C GLY A 61 -2.34 1.09 2.58
N ALA A 62 -2.46 -0.20 2.29
CA ALA A 62 -1.31 -1.11 2.33
C ALA A 62 -0.16 -0.59 1.45
N LEU A 63 -0.48 -0.05 0.27
CA LEU A 63 0.46 0.52 -0.69
C LEU A 63 1.05 1.88 -0.28
N SER A 64 0.45 2.54 0.72
CA SER A 64 0.91 3.84 1.27
C SER A 64 1.86 3.66 2.45
N GLN A 65 1.98 2.44 3.01
CA GLN A 65 2.85 2.20 4.17
C GLN A 65 4.33 2.43 3.83
N PRO A 66 5.20 2.70 4.83
CA PRO A 66 6.57 3.13 4.58
C PRO A 66 7.39 2.16 3.72
N TRP A 67 7.24 0.85 3.92
CA TRP A 67 8.01 -0.15 3.16
C TRP A 67 7.66 -0.15 1.67
N PRO A 68 6.38 -0.22 1.26
CA PRO A 68 5.99 0.04 -0.13
C PRO A 68 6.55 1.33 -0.71
N VAL A 69 6.41 2.47 -0.02
CA VAL A 69 6.89 3.76 -0.53
C VAL A 69 8.41 3.73 -0.75
N VAL A 70 9.19 3.39 0.28
CA VAL A 70 10.65 3.37 0.20
C VAL A 70 11.13 2.29 -0.77
N GLY A 71 10.75 1.04 -0.54
CA GLY A 71 11.17 -0.10 -1.36
C GLY A 71 10.77 0.08 -2.81
N GLY A 72 9.51 0.44 -3.06
CA GLY A 72 8.99 0.60 -4.42
C GLY A 72 9.72 1.68 -5.21
N HIS A 73 10.05 2.83 -4.62
CA HIS A 73 10.84 3.84 -5.33
C HIS A 73 12.31 3.40 -5.52
N LEU A 74 12.96 2.86 -4.50
CA LEU A 74 14.39 2.53 -4.57
C LEU A 74 14.67 1.36 -5.52
N ILE A 75 13.87 0.29 -5.46
CA ILE A 75 14.00 -0.86 -6.38
C ILE A 75 13.77 -0.39 -7.81
N SER A 76 12.71 0.40 -8.03
CA SER A 76 12.42 0.95 -9.35
C SER A 76 13.52 1.85 -9.90
N ALA A 77 14.14 2.68 -9.06
CA ALA A 77 15.25 3.53 -9.47
C ALA A 77 16.47 2.69 -9.90
N VAL A 78 16.83 1.65 -9.13
CA VAL A 78 17.93 0.73 -9.48
C VAL A 78 17.63 0.02 -10.80
N VAL A 79 16.44 -0.56 -10.94
CA VAL A 79 16.02 -1.31 -12.14
C VAL A 79 16.00 -0.38 -13.35
N GLY A 80 15.41 0.81 -13.22
CA GLY A 80 15.32 1.78 -14.30
C GLY A 80 16.68 2.24 -14.81
N VAL A 81 17.60 2.58 -13.90
CA VAL A 81 18.99 2.95 -14.25
C VAL A 81 19.72 1.77 -14.91
N THR A 82 19.53 0.55 -14.41
CA THR A 82 20.15 -0.65 -15.00
C THR A 82 19.67 -0.86 -16.43
N CYS A 83 18.36 -0.77 -16.67
CA CYS A 83 17.78 -0.88 -18.01
C CYS A 83 18.28 0.24 -18.94
N ALA A 84 18.33 1.48 -18.45
CA ALA A 84 18.83 2.63 -19.22
C ALA A 84 20.29 2.46 -19.68
N GLN A 85 21.12 1.77 -18.90
CA GLN A 85 22.52 1.52 -19.23
C GLN A 85 22.72 0.32 -20.17
N TRP A 86 21.84 -0.69 -20.10
CA TRP A 86 22.06 -2.00 -20.75
C TRP A 86 21.21 -2.19 -22.01
N ILE A 87 20.14 -1.42 -22.19
CA ILE A 87 19.21 -1.55 -23.31
C ILE A 87 19.26 -0.26 -24.13
N SER A 88 19.79 -0.34 -25.35
CA SER A 88 20.01 0.84 -26.21
C SER A 88 18.73 1.46 -26.75
N GLU A 89 17.66 0.67 -26.91
CA GLU A 89 16.38 1.17 -27.44
C GLU A 89 15.50 1.70 -26.28
N PRO A 90 15.19 3.02 -26.23
CA PRO A 90 14.55 3.62 -25.07
C PRO A 90 13.15 3.09 -24.75
N MET A 91 12.33 2.77 -25.76
CA MET A 91 10.96 2.29 -25.51
C MET A 91 10.98 0.91 -24.85
N LEU A 92 11.86 0.03 -25.30
CA LEU A 92 12.10 -1.29 -24.74
C LEU A 92 12.72 -1.17 -23.35
N ALA A 93 13.74 -0.32 -23.17
CA ALA A 93 14.37 -0.09 -21.88
C ALA A 93 13.36 0.36 -20.83
N ALA A 94 12.50 1.32 -21.18
CA ALA A 94 11.42 1.83 -20.34
C ALA A 94 10.39 0.75 -19.98
N SER A 95 9.92 0.00 -20.99
CA SER A 95 8.91 -1.04 -20.80
C SER A 95 9.44 -2.18 -19.93
N VAL A 96 10.69 -2.61 -20.16
CA VAL A 96 11.37 -3.64 -19.36
C VAL A 96 11.61 -3.14 -17.94
N ALA A 97 12.03 -1.87 -17.76
CA ALA A 97 12.24 -1.28 -16.44
C ALA A 97 10.97 -1.31 -15.60
N VAL A 98 9.84 -0.87 -16.16
CA VAL A 98 8.55 -0.89 -15.46
C VAL A 98 8.12 -2.32 -15.13
N ALA A 99 8.17 -3.23 -16.10
CA ALA A 99 7.76 -4.62 -15.91
C ALA A 99 8.61 -5.34 -14.83
N ALA A 100 9.94 -5.20 -14.90
CA ALA A 100 10.85 -5.78 -13.92
C ALA A 100 10.66 -5.16 -12.52
N SER A 101 10.42 -3.85 -12.45
CA SER A 101 10.14 -3.17 -11.18
C SER A 101 8.86 -3.67 -10.53
N ILE A 102 7.79 -3.87 -11.31
CA ILE A 102 6.53 -4.47 -10.82
C ILE A 102 6.80 -5.87 -10.27
N GLY A 103 7.51 -6.72 -11.01
CA GLY A 103 7.86 -8.08 -10.58
C GLY A 103 8.65 -8.11 -9.28
N LEU A 104 9.69 -7.27 -9.16
CA LEU A 104 10.51 -7.18 -7.94
C LEU A 104 9.75 -6.59 -6.77
N MET A 105 8.89 -5.60 -6.99
CA MET A 105 8.03 -5.04 -5.95
C MET A 105 7.05 -6.08 -5.39
N TYR A 106 6.47 -6.94 -6.23
CA TYR A 106 5.66 -8.07 -5.78
C TYR A 106 6.49 -9.05 -4.93
N TRP A 107 7.66 -9.41 -5.43
CA TRP A 107 8.52 -10.39 -4.75
C TRP A 107 8.99 -9.88 -3.37
N LEU A 108 9.32 -8.59 -3.28
CA LEU A 108 9.80 -7.94 -2.06
C LEU A 108 8.66 -7.34 -1.20
N ARG A 109 7.40 -7.56 -1.62
CA ARG A 109 6.18 -7.10 -0.91
C ARG A 109 6.17 -5.59 -0.63
N CYS A 110 6.70 -4.81 -1.56
CA CYS A 110 6.77 -3.36 -1.49
C CYS A 110 6.09 -2.72 -2.71
N LEU A 111 4.97 -3.29 -3.15
CA LEU A 111 4.22 -2.75 -4.29
C LEU A 111 3.77 -1.32 -4.01
N HIS A 112 4.34 -0.39 -4.76
CA HIS A 112 3.99 1.02 -4.72
C HIS A 112 3.91 1.52 -6.16
N PRO A 113 2.70 1.64 -6.73
CA PRO A 113 2.51 2.00 -8.13
C PRO A 113 3.29 3.24 -8.60
N PRO A 114 3.45 4.31 -7.78
CA PRO A 114 4.32 5.44 -8.14
C PRO A 114 5.77 5.05 -8.47
N GLY A 115 6.29 3.97 -7.88
CA GLY A 115 7.59 3.40 -8.22
C GLY A 115 7.70 3.00 -9.70
N GLY A 116 6.62 2.58 -10.36
CA GLY A 116 6.63 2.31 -11.80
C GLY A 116 7.01 3.56 -12.61
N ALA A 117 6.47 4.72 -12.23
CA ALA A 117 6.85 5.99 -12.84
C ALA A 117 8.31 6.36 -12.55
N THR A 118 8.83 6.05 -11.35
CA THR A 118 10.26 6.23 -11.03
C THR A 118 11.17 5.42 -11.97
N ALA A 119 10.84 4.15 -12.22
CA ALA A 119 11.59 3.31 -13.16
C ALA A 119 11.54 3.87 -14.59
N LEU A 120 10.35 4.29 -15.03
CA LEU A 120 10.14 4.89 -16.34
C LEU A 120 10.97 6.18 -16.51
N PHE A 121 11.01 7.04 -15.49
CA PHE A 121 11.75 8.30 -15.52
C PHE A 121 13.27 8.10 -15.51
N ALA A 122 13.78 7.04 -14.88
CA ALA A 122 15.21 6.73 -14.97
C ALA A 122 15.67 6.50 -16.42
N VAL A 123 14.78 6.02 -17.28
CA VAL A 123 15.05 5.80 -18.72
C VAL A 123 14.70 7.03 -19.56
N MET A 124 13.52 7.63 -19.31
CA MET A 124 12.94 8.68 -20.15
C MET A 124 13.26 10.10 -19.68
N GLY A 125 14.00 10.27 -18.58
CA GLY A 125 14.27 11.56 -17.94
C GLY A 125 15.26 12.48 -18.68
N GLY A 126 15.74 12.08 -19.85
CA GLY A 126 16.68 12.86 -20.67
C GLY A 126 18.09 12.94 -20.08
N ALA A 127 18.94 13.74 -20.72
CA ALA A 127 20.38 13.84 -20.39
C ALA A 127 20.67 14.15 -18.90
N PRO A 128 19.95 15.09 -18.23
CA PRO A 128 20.21 15.37 -16.82
C PRO A 128 20.02 14.14 -15.92
N ILE A 129 18.97 13.35 -16.14
CA ILE A 129 18.68 12.16 -15.33
C ILE A 129 19.61 11.01 -15.70
N LEU A 130 19.81 10.73 -16.99
CA LEU A 130 20.69 9.66 -17.45
C LEU A 130 22.13 9.85 -16.98
N SER A 131 22.61 11.10 -16.93
CA SER A 131 23.97 11.43 -16.47
C SER A 131 24.23 11.15 -14.99
N LEU A 132 23.17 11.06 -14.17
CA LEU A 132 23.30 10.72 -12.75
C LEU A 132 23.69 9.26 -12.54
N GLY A 133 23.35 8.37 -13.50
CA GLY A 133 23.47 6.93 -13.33
C GLY A 133 22.81 6.48 -12.03
N TYR A 134 23.51 5.66 -11.23
CA TYR A 134 23.00 5.22 -9.92
C TYR A 134 22.89 6.34 -8.89
N GLY A 135 23.46 7.52 -9.15
CA GLY A 135 23.22 8.72 -8.35
C GLY A 135 21.74 9.09 -8.29
N TYR A 136 20.96 8.78 -9.33
CA TYR A 136 19.50 8.99 -9.40
C TYR A 136 18.77 8.41 -8.17
N LEU A 137 19.25 7.26 -7.68
CA LEU A 137 18.71 6.58 -6.49
C LEU A 137 18.75 7.46 -5.25
N PHE A 138 19.90 8.10 -4.99
CA PHE A 138 20.11 8.91 -3.80
C PHE A 138 19.52 10.31 -3.99
N VAL A 139 19.83 10.91 -5.13
CA VAL A 139 19.37 12.24 -5.51
C VAL A 139 18.96 12.20 -6.98
N PRO A 140 17.67 12.42 -7.31
CA PRO A 140 16.61 12.97 -6.46
C PRO A 140 15.72 11.97 -5.70
N VAL A 141 15.78 10.65 -5.96
CA VAL A 141 14.71 9.72 -5.52
C VAL A 141 14.61 9.57 -4.00
N LEU A 142 15.66 9.09 -3.33
CA LEU A 142 15.64 8.84 -1.88
C LEU A 142 15.36 10.13 -1.10
N LEU A 143 15.97 11.25 -1.51
CA LEU A 143 15.72 12.56 -0.93
C LEU A 143 14.22 12.90 -0.93
N ASN A 144 13.57 12.78 -2.09
CA ASN A 144 12.15 13.12 -2.23
C ASN A 144 11.26 12.18 -1.42
N VAL A 145 11.58 10.88 -1.39
CA VAL A 145 10.87 9.89 -0.57
C VAL A 145 10.96 10.24 0.91
N VAL A 146 12.15 10.56 1.41
CA VAL A 146 12.36 10.92 2.83
C VAL A 146 11.59 12.19 3.18
N VAL A 147 11.70 13.24 2.36
CA VAL A 147 10.96 14.50 2.58
C VAL A 147 9.46 14.23 2.62
N LEU A 148 8.93 13.51 1.64
CA LEU A 148 7.49 13.25 1.54
C LEU A 148 6.98 12.40 2.70
N LEU A 149 7.74 11.39 3.15
CA LEU A 149 7.39 10.57 4.31
C LEU A 149 7.40 11.37 5.61
N ILE A 150 8.39 12.25 5.82
CA ILE A 150 8.42 13.14 7.00
C ILE A 150 7.16 14.00 7.03
N VAL A 151 6.80 14.61 5.90
CA VAL A 151 5.57 15.41 5.81
C VAL A 151 4.33 14.54 6.05
N ALA A 152 4.27 13.34 5.48
CA ALA A 152 3.14 12.43 5.67
C ALA A 152 2.96 12.02 7.13
N VAL A 153 4.05 11.73 7.86
CA VAL A 153 4.00 11.45 9.30
C VAL A 153 3.49 12.67 10.06
N LEU A 154 4.12 13.84 9.88
CA LEU A 154 3.80 15.05 10.63
C LEU A 154 2.38 15.56 10.36
N PHE A 155 1.94 15.53 9.11
CA PHE A 155 0.62 16.02 8.71
C PHE A 155 -0.51 15.12 9.18
N ASN A 156 -0.32 13.79 9.12
CA ASN A 156 -1.36 12.84 9.51
C ASN A 156 -1.40 12.57 11.03
N TYR A 157 -0.33 12.88 11.77
CA TYR A 157 -0.21 12.63 13.21
C TYR A 157 -1.35 13.24 14.07
N PRO A 158 -1.79 14.50 13.86
CA PRO A 158 -2.81 15.13 14.71
C PRO A 158 -4.19 14.49 14.58
N PHE A 159 -4.47 13.80 13.48
CA PHE A 159 -5.76 13.20 13.20
C PHE A 159 -5.76 11.74 13.65
N ALA A 160 -6.47 11.43 14.74
CA ALA A 160 -6.48 10.08 15.33
C ALA A 160 -6.88 8.99 14.31
N TRP A 161 -7.79 9.29 13.39
CA TRP A 161 -8.23 8.40 12.31
C TRP A 161 -7.33 8.40 11.08
N ARG A 162 -6.22 9.18 11.02
CA ARG A 162 -5.25 9.21 9.90
C ARG A 162 -3.84 8.79 10.26
N ARG A 163 -3.58 8.49 11.53
CA ARG A 163 -2.23 8.34 12.08
C ARG A 163 -1.35 7.42 11.22
N TYR A 164 -0.21 7.97 10.81
CA TYR A 164 0.73 7.31 9.92
C TYR A 164 2.13 7.28 10.58
N PRO A 165 2.89 6.17 10.47
CA PRO A 165 2.54 4.87 9.89
C PRO A 165 1.60 4.05 10.77
N GLN A 166 0.87 3.11 10.17
CA GLN A 166 -0.09 2.28 10.89
C GLN A 166 0.55 1.38 11.95
N ALA A 167 1.74 0.85 11.66
CA ALA A 167 2.42 -0.09 12.53
C ALA A 167 2.67 0.45 13.95
N TRP A 168 2.82 1.78 14.12
CA TRP A 168 3.06 2.40 15.43
C TRP A 168 1.83 2.44 16.33
N TRP A 169 0.64 2.20 15.79
CA TRP A 169 -0.62 2.37 16.53
C TRP A 169 -1.43 1.09 16.69
N ARG A 170 -1.04 0.00 16.00
CA ARG A 170 -1.76 -1.28 15.99
C ARG A 170 -1.98 -1.86 17.39
N GLU A 171 -0.93 -1.94 18.21
CA GLU A 171 -1.01 -2.53 19.55
C GLU A 171 -2.00 -1.79 20.45
N THR A 172 -2.03 -0.46 20.38
CA THR A 172 -2.99 0.37 21.12
C THR A 172 -4.45 0.14 20.69
N VAL A 173 -4.69 -0.09 19.40
CA VAL A 173 -6.04 -0.33 18.87
C VAL A 173 -6.52 -1.73 19.24
N GLU A 174 -5.67 -2.74 19.08
CA GLU A 174 -5.97 -4.12 19.42
C GLU A 174 -6.22 -4.30 20.92
N ALA A 175 -5.38 -3.71 21.78
CA ALA A 175 -5.56 -3.76 23.23
C ALA A 175 -6.87 -3.09 23.69
N LYS A 176 -7.24 -1.97 23.06
CA LYS A 176 -8.50 -1.28 23.37
C LYS A 176 -9.71 -2.10 22.93
N ALA A 177 -9.67 -2.69 21.73
CA ALA A 177 -10.75 -3.54 21.22
C ALA A 177 -10.95 -4.81 22.08
N GLN A 178 -9.85 -5.43 22.53
CA GLN A 178 -9.91 -6.58 23.44
C GLN A 178 -10.53 -6.21 24.79
N LEU A 179 -10.16 -5.05 25.36
CA LEU A 179 -10.74 -4.58 26.61
C LEU A 179 -12.24 -4.29 26.49
N GLU A 180 -12.67 -3.68 25.38
CA GLU A 180 -14.08 -3.42 25.09
C GLU A 180 -14.86 -4.73 24.89
N ALA A 181 -14.31 -5.72 24.19
CA ALA A 181 -14.93 -7.04 24.01
C ALA A 181 -15.05 -7.83 25.33
N LEU A 182 -14.04 -7.75 26.20
CA LEU A 182 -14.08 -8.32 27.54
C LEU A 182 -15.13 -7.64 28.43
N ALA A 183 -15.30 -6.32 28.28
CA ALA A 183 -16.29 -5.55 29.02
C ALA A 183 -17.73 -5.79 28.52
N SER A 184 -17.92 -6.07 27.22
CA SER A 184 -19.25 -6.32 26.63
C SER A 184 -19.73 -7.77 26.78
N GLY A 185 -18.85 -8.71 27.17
CA GLY A 185 -19.20 -10.12 27.35
C GLY A 185 -19.63 -10.81 26.05
N GLU A 186 -19.27 -10.27 24.89
CA GLU A 186 -19.74 -10.77 23.60
C GLU A 186 -19.01 -12.05 23.19
N THR A 187 -19.77 -13.16 23.20
CA THR A 187 -19.37 -14.44 22.59
C THR A 187 -19.64 -14.35 21.09
N GLU A 188 -18.58 -14.49 20.29
CA GLU A 188 -18.54 -14.75 18.84
C GLU A 188 -19.90 -14.62 18.10
N ARG A 189 -20.36 -13.37 17.90
CA ARG A 189 -21.58 -13.10 17.13
C ARG A 189 -21.24 -13.05 15.65
N MET A 190 -21.96 -13.85 14.88
CA MET A 190 -21.98 -13.76 13.42
C MET A 190 -22.40 -12.34 13.00
N ILE A 191 -21.51 -11.58 12.34
CA ILE A 191 -21.78 -10.18 11.95
C ILE A 191 -22.86 -10.19 10.84
N PRO A 192 -24.07 -9.68 11.09
CA PRO A 192 -25.10 -9.59 10.05
C PRO A 192 -24.62 -8.69 8.90
N HIS A 193 -25.03 -9.02 7.68
CA HIS A 193 -24.65 -8.24 6.50
C HIS A 193 -25.03 -6.74 6.62
N SER A 194 -26.19 -6.44 7.21
CA SER A 194 -26.63 -5.06 7.49
C SER A 194 -25.66 -4.28 8.38
N ASP A 195 -25.08 -4.97 9.37
CA ASP A 195 -24.25 -4.36 10.40
C ASP A 195 -22.83 -4.16 9.86
N LEU A 196 -22.36 -5.09 9.02
CA LEU A 196 -21.12 -4.93 8.25
C LEU A 196 -21.21 -3.74 7.30
N VAL A 197 -22.30 -3.63 6.53
CA VAL A 197 -22.54 -2.51 5.62
C VAL A 197 -22.66 -1.18 6.38
N TYR A 198 -23.33 -1.18 7.54
CA TYR A 198 -23.38 -0.02 8.42
C TYR A 198 -21.98 0.38 8.92
N ALA A 199 -21.19 -0.56 9.43
CA ALA A 199 -19.84 -0.30 9.91
C ALA A 199 -18.94 0.29 8.79
N LEU A 200 -19.00 -0.27 7.59
CA LEU A 200 -18.28 0.27 6.42
C LEU A 200 -18.74 1.68 6.06
N SER A 201 -20.03 1.99 6.19
CA SER A 201 -20.55 3.35 5.96
C SER A 201 -20.11 4.38 7.01
N GLN A 202 -19.64 3.92 8.18
CA GLN A 202 -19.09 4.79 9.22
C GLN A 202 -17.58 5.00 9.09
N LEU A 203 -16.88 4.18 8.29
CA LEU A 203 -15.45 4.35 8.04
C LEU A 203 -15.23 5.44 6.99
N ASP A 204 -14.79 6.62 7.42
CA ASP A 204 -14.36 7.71 6.55
C ASP A 204 -12.95 7.42 5.99
N THR A 205 -12.84 6.34 5.22
CA THR A 205 -11.57 5.84 4.66
C THR A 205 -11.81 5.16 3.31
N PHE A 206 -10.89 5.40 2.37
CA PHE A 206 -10.89 4.72 1.09
C PHE A 206 -10.50 3.24 1.26
N ILE A 207 -11.46 2.33 1.00
CA ILE A 207 -11.26 0.88 0.96
C ILE A 207 -11.58 0.41 -0.46
N ASP A 208 -10.56 -0.07 -1.18
CA ASP A 208 -10.72 -0.62 -2.52
C ASP A 208 -11.13 -2.09 -2.48
N VAL A 209 -12.32 -2.35 -1.92
CA VAL A 209 -12.94 -3.68 -1.87
C VAL A 209 -14.43 -3.53 -2.15
N SER A 210 -14.95 -4.29 -3.12
CA SER A 210 -16.38 -4.27 -3.41
C SER A 210 -17.19 -5.00 -2.34
N GLU A 211 -18.49 -4.69 -2.25
CA GLU A 211 -19.41 -5.41 -1.37
C GLU A 211 -19.45 -6.91 -1.70
N ASP A 212 -19.42 -7.26 -2.99
CA ASP A 212 -19.40 -8.64 -3.47
C ASP A 212 -18.11 -9.37 -3.06
N ASP A 213 -16.96 -8.69 -3.10
CA ASP A 213 -15.69 -9.26 -2.65
C ASP A 213 -15.71 -9.51 -1.14
N LEU A 214 -16.29 -8.61 -0.35
CA LEU A 214 -16.46 -8.80 1.09
C LEU A 214 -17.39 -9.97 1.40
N GLN A 215 -18.52 -10.09 0.70
CA GLN A 215 -19.41 -11.23 0.83
C GLN A 215 -18.69 -12.53 0.45
N ARG A 216 -17.87 -12.52 -0.60
CA ARG A 216 -17.08 -13.67 -1.02
C ARG A 216 -16.04 -14.06 0.02
N ILE A 217 -15.34 -13.10 0.61
CA ILE A 217 -14.39 -13.32 1.73
C ILE A 217 -15.12 -13.94 2.91
N TYR A 218 -16.28 -13.40 3.27
CA TYR A 218 -17.10 -13.90 4.37
C TYR A 218 -17.60 -15.32 4.13
N ALA A 219 -18.10 -15.62 2.93
CA ALA A 219 -18.54 -16.95 2.55
C ALA A 219 -17.38 -17.97 2.57
N LEU A 220 -16.19 -17.58 2.11
CA LEU A 220 -14.98 -18.43 2.17
C LEU A 220 -14.54 -18.69 3.61
N ALA A 221 -14.61 -17.70 4.50
CA ALA A 221 -14.27 -17.84 5.91
C ALA A 221 -15.22 -18.81 6.64
N LEU A 222 -16.54 -18.67 6.42
CA LEU A 222 -17.53 -19.60 6.98
C LEU A 222 -17.46 -21.01 6.39
N GLY A 223 -17.11 -21.11 5.10
CA GLY A 223 -16.86 -22.38 4.43
C GLY A 223 -15.65 -23.13 4.99
N HIS A 224 -14.60 -22.43 5.42
CA HIS A 224 -13.45 -23.02 6.11
C HIS A 224 -13.78 -23.53 7.52
N ALA A 225 -14.71 -22.89 8.23
CA ALA A 225 -15.16 -23.33 9.55
C ALA A 225 -15.95 -24.67 9.53
N HIS A 226 -16.40 -25.12 8.37
CA HIS A 226 -17.19 -26.35 8.19
C HIS A 226 -16.41 -27.54 7.59
N ALA A 227 -15.11 -27.40 7.32
CA ALA A 227 -14.28 -28.56 6.95
C ALA A 227 -13.90 -29.33 8.23
N PRO A 228 -14.27 -30.62 8.38
CA PRO A 228 -13.91 -31.37 9.57
C PRO A 228 -12.39 -31.52 9.63
N ALA A 229 -11.83 -31.31 10.82
CA ALA A 229 -10.48 -31.73 11.17
C ALA A 229 -10.40 -33.27 11.19
N SER A 230 -10.55 -33.93 10.04
CA SER A 230 -10.42 -35.37 9.89
C SER A 230 -9.10 -35.68 9.17
N GLY A 231 -8.04 -35.83 9.96
CA GLY A 231 -6.72 -36.20 9.46
C GLY A 231 -5.78 -36.79 10.51
N ALA A 232 -6.31 -37.15 11.68
CA ALA A 232 -5.62 -37.95 12.68
C ALA A 232 -6.70 -38.80 13.36
N LEU A 233 -6.41 -40.08 13.60
CA LEU A 233 -7.32 -41.13 14.07
C LEU A 233 -8.10 -41.82 12.94
N ASP A 234 -7.41 -42.69 12.20
CA ASP A 234 -7.93 -43.98 11.69
C ASP A 234 -6.74 -44.84 11.23
N ALA A 235 -5.84 -45.13 12.17
CA ALA A 235 -4.75 -46.10 11.99
C ALA A 235 -4.89 -47.30 12.94
N GLU A 236 -6.12 -47.61 13.39
CA GLU A 236 -6.35 -48.65 14.40
C GLU A 236 -7.62 -49.50 14.14
N SER A 237 -7.99 -49.73 12.87
CA SER A 237 -9.10 -50.64 12.52
C SER A 237 -8.71 -51.81 11.61
N LEU A 238 -7.41 -52.03 11.38
CA LEU A 238 -6.88 -53.19 10.65
C LEU A 238 -6.21 -54.17 11.61
N GLN A 239 -6.98 -54.87 12.45
CA GLN A 239 -6.60 -56.19 12.99
C GLN A 239 -7.74 -56.89 13.75
N VAL A 240 -7.85 -58.21 13.51
CA VAL A 240 -8.57 -59.25 14.29
C VAL A 240 -10.09 -59.36 13.98
N GLN A 241 -10.71 -60.48 13.57
CA GLN A 241 -10.44 -61.90 13.19
C GLN A 241 -11.85 -62.55 12.95
N PRO A 242 -12.08 -63.89 12.91
CA PRO A 242 -11.50 -65.00 12.14
C PRO A 242 -12.62 -65.82 11.39
N GLY A 243 -12.25 -66.84 10.62
CA GLY A 243 -13.14 -67.56 9.70
C GLY A 243 -14.12 -68.59 10.30
N ARG A 244 -14.90 -69.23 9.42
CA ARG A 244 -15.53 -70.55 9.63
C ARG A 244 -16.04 -71.18 8.32
N ALA A 245 -15.75 -72.49 8.22
CA ALA A 245 -16.29 -73.56 7.38
C ALA A 245 -15.94 -73.55 5.88
#